data_AF-A0A7X8LFM6-F1
#
_entry.id   AF-A0A7X8LFM6-F1
#
_cell.length_a   1.000
_cell.length_b   1.000
_cell.length_c   1.000
_cell.angle_alpha   90.00
_cell.angle_beta   90.00
_cell.angle_gamma   90.00
#
_symmetry.space_group_name_H-M   'P 1'
#
loop_
_entity.id
_entity.type
_entity.pdbx_description
1 polymer ?
#
loop_
_entity_poly.entity_id
_entity_poly.type
_entity_poly.pdbx_seq_one_letter_code
_entity_poly.pdbx_strand_id
1 'polypeptide(L)'
;MKTVLLLLDGLGDRPHSVLDGKTPLEYANTPNLDKLCKNAETGIMIPYKQGLPLGTEVAHFILFGYDTKDFPGRGIINALSRDVEIEEDGVYLATSWAWVEEDDDGLAIKERWTKDLSDEEIIELGKLLPKSINNISFHWQQSVNMHGVLKLQAKDISSEISDSDPFYENSYVMKVEPYETNSISAINTAEAVNIYLKKSYDILNKSNVNQERIKNNKEAANFLLTKWAGKKSNLASFEEKNGMSACIVA
;
A
#
# COMPACT_ATOMS: atom_id res chain seq x y z
N MET A 1 -3.11 36.04 0.26
CA MET A 1 -2.81 35.60 -1.13
C MET A 1 -3.43 34.22 -1.33
N LYS A 2 -3.92 33.88 -2.52
CA LYS A 2 -4.34 32.51 -2.83
C LYS A 2 -3.23 31.84 -3.63
N THR A 3 -2.94 30.58 -3.36
CA THR A 3 -1.87 29.81 -4.01
C THR A 3 -2.48 28.63 -4.74
N VAL A 4 -2.04 28.38 -5.97
CA VAL A 4 -2.41 27.18 -6.75
C VAL A 4 -1.14 26.39 -6.97
N LEU A 5 -1.13 25.14 -6.49
CA LEU A 5 -0.08 24.19 -6.75
C LEU A 5 -0.59 23.18 -7.79
N LEU A 6 0.00 23.19 -8.99
CA LEU A 6 -0.29 22.22 -10.03
C LEU A 6 0.81 21.17 -10.05
N LEU A 7 0.46 19.92 -9.77
CA LEU A 7 1.37 18.79 -9.87
C LEU A 7 1.04 17.98 -11.13
N LEU A 8 2.04 17.77 -11.97
CA LEU A 8 1.97 16.85 -13.11
C LEU A 8 2.65 15.55 -12.70
N ASP A 9 1.86 14.55 -12.32
CA ASP A 9 2.40 13.28 -11.81
C ASP A 9 3.20 12.54 -12.91
N GLY A 10 4.36 12.01 -12.55
CA GLY A 10 5.26 11.32 -13.48
C GLY A 10 5.82 12.17 -14.62
N LEU A 11 5.83 13.51 -14.52
CA LEU A 11 6.25 14.41 -15.61
C LEU A 11 7.70 14.20 -16.06
N GLY A 12 8.60 13.92 -15.12
CA GLY A 12 10.03 13.78 -15.39
C GLY A 12 10.32 12.45 -16.08
N ASP A 13 11.05 12.50 -17.19
CA ASP A 13 11.48 11.32 -17.93
C ASP A 13 12.91 11.50 -18.47
N ARG A 14 13.43 10.46 -19.11
CA ARG A 14 14.72 10.44 -19.78
C ARG A 14 14.56 10.70 -21.29
N PRO A 15 15.59 11.27 -21.93
CA PRO A 15 15.68 11.32 -23.38
C PRO A 15 15.45 9.94 -24.02
N HIS A 16 14.65 9.88 -25.08
CA HIS A 16 14.35 8.64 -25.79
C HIS A 16 14.60 8.75 -27.29
N SER A 17 15.11 7.68 -27.91
CA SER A 17 15.48 7.66 -29.34
C SER A 17 14.30 7.89 -30.28
N VAL A 18 13.13 7.33 -29.95
CA VAL A 18 11.88 7.54 -30.72
C VAL A 18 11.36 8.98 -30.70
N LEU A 19 11.90 9.82 -29.81
CA LEU A 19 11.56 11.24 -29.67
C LEU A 19 12.75 12.13 -30.12
N ASP A 20 13.59 11.61 -31.02
CA ASP A 20 14.80 12.30 -31.51
C ASP A 20 15.75 12.74 -30.39
N GLY A 21 15.85 11.94 -29.32
CA GLY A 21 16.72 12.23 -28.18
C GLY A 21 16.17 13.30 -27.22
N LYS A 22 14.87 13.59 -27.27
CA LYS A 22 14.17 14.46 -26.31
C LYS A 22 13.45 13.64 -25.23
N THR A 23 13.13 14.30 -24.12
CA THR A 23 12.13 13.82 -23.17
C THR A 23 10.71 13.99 -23.73
N PRO A 24 9.68 13.28 -23.21
CA PRO A 24 8.29 13.52 -23.60
C PRO A 24 7.84 14.96 -23.39
N LEU A 25 8.28 15.62 -22.30
CA LEU A 25 7.96 17.02 -22.02
C LEU A 25 8.56 17.97 -23.06
N GLU A 26 9.81 17.77 -23.47
CA GLU A 26 10.46 18.58 -24.52
C GLU A 26 9.93 18.30 -25.92
N TYR A 27 9.44 17.08 -26.17
CA TYR A 27 8.86 16.68 -27.45
C TYR A 27 7.43 17.20 -27.63
N ALA A 28 6.65 17.26 -26.54
CA ALA A 28 5.27 17.70 -26.56
C ALA A 28 5.13 19.19 -26.95
N ASN A 29 4.05 19.53 -27.66
CA ASN A 29 3.71 20.92 -27.94
C ASN A 29 2.96 21.52 -26.74
N THR A 30 3.68 22.24 -25.86
CA THR A 30 3.17 22.77 -24.58
C THR A 30 3.10 24.30 -24.52
N PRO A 31 2.45 25.00 -25.47
CA PRO A 31 2.56 26.45 -25.62
C PRO A 31 2.10 27.24 -24.38
N ASN A 32 1.17 26.70 -23.61
CA ASN A 32 0.70 27.33 -22.37
C ASN A 32 1.73 27.20 -21.23
N LEU A 33 2.36 26.03 -21.08
CA LEU A 33 3.41 25.81 -20.09
C LEU A 33 4.66 26.64 -20.45
N ASP A 34 5.03 26.66 -21.73
CA ASP A 34 6.14 27.46 -22.23
C ASP A 34 5.92 28.96 -21.98
N LYS A 35 4.69 29.44 -22.21
CA LYS A 35 4.31 30.82 -21.92
C LYS A 35 4.35 31.11 -20.42
N LEU A 36 3.90 30.18 -19.57
CA LEU A 36 3.98 30.33 -18.12
C LEU A 36 5.45 30.45 -17.68
N CYS A 37 6.31 29.51 -18.12
CA CYS A 37 7.74 29.51 -17.79
C CYS A 37 8.47 30.78 -18.25
N LYS A 38 8.12 31.34 -19.41
CA LYS A 38 8.69 32.61 -19.90
C LYS A 38 8.35 33.82 -19.02
N ASN A 39 7.30 33.75 -18.22
CA ASN A 39 6.82 34.85 -17.38
C ASN A 39 6.95 34.54 -15.87
N ALA A 40 7.67 33.48 -15.51
CA ALA A 40 7.81 32.99 -14.14
C ALA A 40 9.28 32.74 -13.79
N GLU A 41 9.55 32.53 -12.50
CA GLU A 41 10.81 31.96 -12.04
C GLU A 41 10.77 30.44 -12.24
N THR A 42 11.83 29.88 -12.83
CA THR A 42 11.95 28.45 -13.12
C THR A 42 13.15 27.86 -12.40
N GLY A 43 13.05 26.58 -12.00
CA GLY A 43 14.15 25.87 -11.37
C GLY A 43 13.93 24.36 -11.37
N ILE A 44 14.90 23.64 -10.80
CA ILE A 44 14.81 22.19 -10.58
C ILE A 44 14.41 21.97 -9.12
N MET A 45 13.36 21.18 -8.90
CA MET A 45 12.97 20.71 -7.58
C MET A 45 13.54 19.30 -7.36
N ILE A 46 14.32 19.14 -6.29
CA ILE A 46 14.70 17.83 -5.76
C ILE A 46 13.79 17.61 -4.54
N PRO A 47 12.76 16.74 -4.61
CA PRO A 47 11.74 16.66 -3.57
C PRO A 47 12.29 16.26 -2.19
N TYR A 48 13.36 15.46 -2.15
CA TYR A 48 13.95 15.01 -0.88
C TYR A 48 15.47 14.91 -0.94
N LYS A 49 16.01 13.96 -1.70
CA LYS A 49 17.45 13.73 -1.85
C LYS A 49 17.79 13.41 -3.30
N GLN A 50 18.92 13.92 -3.76
CA GLN A 50 19.39 13.67 -5.12
C GLN A 50 19.54 12.16 -5.36
N GLY A 51 18.94 11.67 -6.45
CA GLY A 51 19.03 10.26 -6.84
C GLY A 51 18.14 9.30 -6.04
N LEU A 52 17.31 9.78 -5.10
CA LEU A 52 16.37 8.94 -4.38
C LEU A 52 14.97 9.01 -5.03
N PRO A 53 14.45 7.91 -5.60
CA PRO A 53 13.05 7.87 -6.02
C PRO A 53 12.14 7.86 -4.79
N LEU A 54 11.01 8.56 -4.88
CA LEU A 54 9.99 8.57 -3.83
C LEU A 54 8.73 7.89 -4.33
N GLY A 55 8.05 7.17 -3.43
CA GLY A 55 6.65 6.82 -3.66
C GLY A 55 5.79 8.09 -3.68
N THR A 56 4.75 8.10 -4.52
CA THR A 56 3.82 9.23 -4.69
C THR A 56 3.30 9.76 -3.35
N GLU A 57 2.98 8.85 -2.42
CA GLU A 57 2.51 9.16 -1.08
C GLU A 57 3.51 9.99 -0.26
N VAL A 58 4.80 9.64 -0.30
CA VAL A 58 5.86 10.37 0.41
C VAL A 58 6.17 11.69 -0.29
N ALA A 59 6.17 11.69 -1.63
CA ALA A 59 6.41 12.90 -2.42
C ALA A 59 5.36 13.98 -2.12
N HIS A 60 4.07 13.62 -2.09
CA HIS A 60 2.99 14.53 -1.72
C HIS A 60 3.10 14.99 -0.27
N PHE A 61 3.44 14.09 0.65
CA PHE A 61 3.59 14.42 2.05
C PHE A 61 4.67 15.50 2.29
N ILE A 62 5.82 15.36 1.63
CA ILE A 62 6.88 16.37 1.67
C ILE A 62 6.45 17.66 0.97
N LEU A 63 5.75 17.56 -0.17
CA LEU A 63 5.25 18.71 -0.92
C LEU A 63 4.27 19.57 -0.10
N PHE A 64 3.50 18.94 0.79
CA PHE A 64 2.62 19.64 1.75
C PHE A 64 3.36 20.21 2.97
N GLY A 65 4.68 20.08 3.02
CA GLY A 65 5.56 20.65 4.03
C GLY A 65 5.88 19.71 5.20
N TYR A 66 5.44 18.45 5.17
CA TYR A 66 5.64 17.49 6.27
C TYR A 66 7.00 16.80 6.21
N ASP A 67 7.51 16.44 7.39
CA ASP A 67 8.78 15.73 7.53
C ASP A 67 8.53 14.23 7.39
N THR A 68 9.36 13.54 6.60
CA THR A 68 9.26 12.08 6.38
C THR A 68 9.20 11.25 7.67
N LYS A 69 9.77 11.74 8.78
CA LYS A 69 9.71 11.04 10.08
C LYS A 69 8.29 10.96 10.66
N ASP A 70 7.41 11.87 10.25
CA ASP A 70 6.02 11.94 10.73
C ASP A 70 5.07 11.14 9.81
N PHE A 71 5.60 10.56 8.72
CA PHE A 71 4.80 9.86 7.73
C PHE A 71 4.07 8.66 8.36
N PRO A 72 2.73 8.58 8.27
CA PRO A 72 1.93 7.56 8.98
C PRO A 72 2.05 6.15 8.37
N GLY A 73 2.80 6.00 7.28
CA GLY A 73 2.84 4.79 6.47
C GLY A 73 1.72 4.75 5.42
N ARG A 74 2.00 4.06 4.31
CA ARG A 74 1.06 3.95 3.19
C ARG A 74 -0.19 3.14 3.55
N GLY A 75 -0.13 2.24 4.53
CA GLY A 75 -1.28 1.52 5.06
C GLY A 75 -2.37 2.45 5.60
N ILE A 76 -2.00 3.54 6.30
CA ILE A 76 -2.95 4.53 6.82
C ILE A 76 -3.64 5.28 5.68
N ILE A 77 -2.88 5.74 4.68
CA ILE A 77 -3.43 6.43 3.51
C ILE A 77 -4.40 5.52 2.77
N ASN A 78 -4.05 4.24 2.63
CA ASN A 78 -4.92 3.26 1.99
C ASN A 78 -6.19 3.03 2.79
N ALA A 79 -6.11 2.86 4.10
CA ALA A 79 -7.28 2.74 4.98
C ALA A 79 -8.21 3.96 4.87
N LEU A 80 -7.67 5.18 4.94
CA LEU A 80 -8.44 6.43 4.81
C LEU A 80 -9.15 6.57 3.46
N SER A 81 -8.49 6.18 2.35
CA SER A 81 -9.11 6.22 1.01
C SER A 81 -10.28 5.24 0.83
N ARG A 82 -10.56 4.41 1.83
CA ARG A 82 -11.57 3.34 1.81
C ARG A 82 -12.58 3.50 2.96
N ASP A 83 -12.67 4.71 3.51
CA ASP A 83 -13.56 5.06 4.62
C ASP A 83 -13.38 4.19 5.87
N VAL A 84 -12.17 3.63 6.06
CA VAL A 84 -11.83 2.89 7.27
C VAL A 84 -11.50 3.90 8.38
N GLU A 85 -12.20 3.78 9.51
CA GLU A 85 -11.92 4.58 10.69
C GLU A 85 -10.54 4.22 11.30
N ILE A 86 -9.70 5.23 11.49
CA ILE A 86 -8.34 5.08 12.02
C ILE A 86 -8.33 5.26 13.54
N GLU A 87 -8.00 4.17 14.25
CA GLU A 87 -7.95 4.11 15.71
C GLU A 87 -6.50 4.21 16.21
N GLU A 88 -6.32 4.73 17.43
CA GLU A 88 -5.00 4.94 18.04
C GLU A 88 -4.19 3.64 18.21
N ASP A 89 -4.88 2.58 18.63
CA ASP A 89 -4.29 1.25 18.85
C ASP A 89 -4.41 0.34 17.61
N GLY A 90 -4.50 0.95 16.42
CA GLY A 90 -4.68 0.27 15.14
C GLY A 90 -3.41 0.27 14.28
N VAL A 91 -3.10 -0.87 13.67
CA VAL A 91 -2.13 -1.01 12.57
C VAL A 91 -2.88 -1.47 11.32
N TYR A 92 -2.59 -0.84 10.19
CA TYR A 92 -3.33 -1.04 8.95
C TYR A 92 -2.36 -1.50 7.87
N LEU A 93 -2.68 -2.62 7.23
CA LEU A 93 -1.93 -3.17 6.10
C LEU A 93 -2.80 -3.18 4.85
N ALA A 94 -2.21 -2.82 3.71
CA ALA A 94 -2.82 -3.12 2.43
C ALA A 94 -2.75 -4.63 2.19
N THR A 95 -3.79 -5.19 1.58
CA THR A 95 -3.85 -6.62 1.26
C THR A 95 -4.24 -6.87 -0.18
N SER A 96 -3.86 -8.02 -0.71
CA SER A 96 -4.32 -8.52 -2.00
C SER A 96 -4.57 -10.02 -1.92
N TRP A 97 -5.72 -10.48 -2.44
CA TRP A 97 -5.96 -11.89 -2.62
C TRP A 97 -4.98 -12.45 -3.66
N ALA A 98 -4.35 -13.55 -3.30
CA ALA A 98 -3.34 -14.22 -4.11
C ALA A 98 -3.61 -15.73 -4.16
N TRP A 99 -3.07 -16.35 -5.20
CA TRP A 99 -2.94 -17.80 -5.30
C TRP A 99 -1.51 -18.20 -4.94
N VAL A 100 -1.38 -19.05 -3.92
CA VAL A 100 -0.11 -19.65 -3.53
C VAL A 100 -0.23 -21.18 -3.45
N GLU A 101 0.90 -21.86 -3.63
CA GLU A 101 1.03 -23.30 -3.43
C GLU A 101 2.22 -23.57 -2.51
N GLU A 102 2.09 -24.58 -1.65
CA GLU A 102 3.16 -24.99 -0.74
C GLU A 102 4.07 -26.03 -1.44
N ASP A 103 5.37 -25.75 -1.48
CA ASP A 103 6.42 -26.66 -1.95
C ASP A 103 7.53 -26.80 -0.88
N ASP A 104 8.67 -27.42 -1.24
CA ASP A 104 9.79 -27.67 -0.31
C ASP A 104 10.48 -26.38 0.18
N ASP A 105 10.36 -25.27 -0.57
CA ASP A 105 10.99 -23.98 -0.28
C ASP A 105 10.03 -23.01 0.44
N GLY A 106 8.71 -23.24 0.35
CA GLY A 106 7.69 -22.51 1.11
C GLY A 106 6.39 -22.29 0.34
N LEU A 107 5.73 -21.15 0.58
CA LEU A 107 4.52 -20.75 -0.16
C LEU A 107 4.91 -20.00 -1.43
N ALA A 108 4.98 -20.72 -2.55
CA ALA A 108 5.24 -20.15 -3.88
C ALA A 108 4.04 -19.36 -4.37
N ILE A 109 4.26 -18.10 -4.77
CA ILE A 109 3.22 -17.23 -5.33
C ILE A 109 3.04 -17.57 -6.81
N LYS A 110 1.94 -18.22 -7.14
CA LYS A 110 1.56 -18.56 -8.52
C LYS A 110 0.84 -17.39 -9.21
N GLU A 111 0.01 -16.68 -8.45
CA GLU A 111 -0.63 -15.46 -8.91
C GLU A 111 -0.70 -14.44 -7.77
N ARG A 112 0.03 -13.33 -7.92
CA ARG A 112 0.13 -12.29 -6.89
C ARG A 112 -1.19 -11.54 -6.67
N TRP A 113 -2.01 -11.42 -7.71
CA TRP A 113 -3.34 -10.80 -7.69
C TRP A 113 -4.33 -11.72 -8.39
N THR A 114 -5.12 -12.46 -7.62
CA THR A 114 -6.04 -13.46 -8.18
C THR A 114 -7.02 -12.79 -9.13
N LYS A 115 -6.98 -13.20 -10.40
CA LYS A 115 -7.89 -12.68 -11.44
C LYS A 115 -9.28 -13.29 -11.34
N ASP A 116 -10.26 -12.62 -11.95
CA ASP A 116 -11.64 -13.09 -12.07
C ASP A 116 -12.28 -13.52 -10.73
N LEU A 117 -11.93 -12.79 -9.67
CA LEU A 117 -12.44 -12.95 -8.32
C LEU A 117 -13.61 -11.97 -8.12
N SER A 118 -14.84 -12.50 -8.00
CA SER A 118 -16.04 -11.68 -7.87
C SER A 118 -16.23 -11.15 -6.45
N ASP A 119 -17.04 -10.09 -6.30
CA ASP A 119 -17.34 -9.52 -4.97
C ASP A 119 -18.04 -10.54 -4.06
N GLU A 120 -18.90 -11.41 -4.59
CA GLU A 120 -19.53 -12.48 -3.83
C GLU A 120 -18.50 -13.49 -3.30
N GLU A 121 -17.54 -13.90 -4.13
CA GLU A 121 -16.46 -14.80 -3.71
C GLU A 121 -15.61 -14.14 -2.62
N ILE A 122 -15.27 -12.87 -2.78
CA ILE A 122 -14.49 -12.10 -1.80
C ILE A 122 -15.21 -11.99 -0.46
N ILE A 123 -16.51 -11.71 -0.47
CA ILE A 123 -17.32 -11.64 0.75
C ILE A 123 -17.33 -13.00 1.46
N GLU A 124 -17.53 -14.09 0.74
CA GLU A 124 -17.55 -15.43 1.33
C GLU A 124 -16.17 -15.85 1.86
N LEU A 125 -15.09 -15.60 1.12
CA LEU A 125 -13.72 -15.87 1.58
C LEU A 125 -13.34 -15.00 2.79
N GLY A 126 -13.73 -13.72 2.77
CA GLY A 126 -13.48 -12.78 3.87
C GLY A 126 -14.12 -13.21 5.19
N LYS A 127 -15.30 -13.84 5.15
CA LYS A 127 -15.97 -14.40 6.35
C LYS A 127 -15.19 -15.53 7.01
N LEU A 128 -14.33 -16.23 6.26
CA LEU A 128 -13.54 -17.36 6.74
C LEU A 128 -12.26 -16.93 7.46
N LEU A 129 -11.84 -15.68 7.30
CA LEU A 129 -10.61 -15.17 7.88
C LEU A 129 -10.66 -15.20 9.43
N PRO A 130 -9.56 -15.57 10.10
CA PRO A 130 -9.50 -15.53 11.56
C PRO A 130 -9.82 -14.14 12.11
N LYS A 131 -10.55 -14.05 13.22
CA LYS A 131 -10.90 -12.75 13.84
C LYS A 131 -9.89 -12.30 14.89
N SER A 132 -9.09 -13.22 15.43
CA SER A 132 -8.07 -12.93 16.41
C SER A 132 -6.97 -13.98 16.41
N ILE A 133 -5.76 -13.55 16.72
CA ILE A 133 -4.61 -14.40 17.03
C ILE A 133 -3.98 -13.85 18.31
N ASN A 134 -3.80 -14.70 19.32
CA ASN A 134 -3.33 -14.30 20.64
C ASN A 134 -4.22 -13.16 21.20
N ASN A 135 -3.63 -12.01 21.49
CA ASN A 135 -4.29 -10.80 21.98
C ASN A 135 -4.54 -9.74 20.89
N ILE A 136 -4.30 -10.05 19.62
CA ILE A 136 -4.48 -9.14 18.48
C ILE A 136 -5.76 -9.51 17.73
N SER A 137 -6.67 -8.55 17.56
CA SER A 137 -7.84 -8.70 16.69
C SER A 137 -7.49 -8.32 15.26
N PHE A 138 -8.14 -9.00 14.31
CA PHE A 138 -7.96 -8.81 12.88
C PHE A 138 -9.32 -8.50 12.25
N HIS A 139 -9.37 -7.46 11.44
CA HIS A 139 -10.54 -7.09 10.66
C HIS A 139 -10.13 -6.79 9.23
N TRP A 140 -10.62 -7.58 8.29
CA TRP A 140 -10.38 -7.40 6.87
C TRP A 140 -11.59 -6.75 6.22
N GLN A 141 -11.34 -5.72 5.40
CA GLN A 141 -12.35 -5.03 4.62
C GLN A 141 -11.92 -4.97 3.16
N GLN A 142 -12.85 -5.31 2.25
CA GLN A 142 -12.62 -5.16 0.81
C GLN A 142 -12.46 -3.69 0.44
N SER A 143 -11.64 -3.45 -0.57
CA SER A 143 -11.50 -2.17 -1.22
C SER A 143 -12.03 -2.23 -2.65
N VAL A 144 -11.16 -2.52 -3.60
CA VAL A 144 -11.45 -2.55 -5.03
C VAL A 144 -10.88 -3.84 -5.57
N ASN A 145 -11.73 -4.59 -6.29
CA ASN A 145 -11.38 -5.91 -6.81
C ASN A 145 -10.80 -6.80 -5.69
N MET A 146 -9.68 -7.47 -5.97
CA MET A 146 -8.93 -8.34 -5.07
C MET A 146 -8.17 -7.63 -3.95
N HIS A 147 -8.21 -6.29 -3.86
CA HIS A 147 -7.49 -5.54 -2.83
C HIS A 147 -8.36 -5.26 -1.60
N GLY A 148 -7.73 -5.17 -0.45
CA GLY A 148 -8.40 -4.83 0.80
C GLY A 148 -7.48 -4.16 1.82
N VAL A 149 -8.02 -3.88 3.00
CA VAL A 149 -7.28 -3.39 4.16
C VAL A 149 -7.47 -4.37 5.30
N LEU A 150 -6.36 -4.73 5.94
CA LEU A 150 -6.34 -5.53 7.15
C LEU A 150 -5.99 -4.62 8.33
N LYS A 151 -6.95 -4.42 9.22
CA LYS A 151 -6.77 -3.75 10.51
C LYS A 151 -6.36 -4.77 11.56
N LEU A 152 -5.26 -4.48 12.25
CA LEU A 152 -4.79 -5.15 13.46
C LEU A 152 -5.04 -4.22 14.63
N GLN A 153 -5.52 -4.75 15.74
CA GLN A 153 -5.75 -3.95 16.94
C GLN A 153 -5.35 -4.68 18.21
N ALA A 154 -4.51 -4.01 19.00
CA ALA A 154 -4.10 -4.39 20.35
C ALA A 154 -3.40 -3.20 21.02
N LYS A 155 -3.36 -3.20 22.36
CA LYS A 155 -2.75 -2.12 23.16
C LYS A 155 -1.27 -1.86 22.81
N ASP A 156 -0.49 -2.91 22.55
CA ASP A 156 0.95 -2.82 22.28
C ASP A 156 1.30 -3.24 20.84
N ILE A 157 0.47 -2.83 19.87
CA ILE A 157 0.64 -3.15 18.45
C ILE A 157 1.71 -2.24 17.80
N SER A 158 2.54 -2.80 16.91
CA SER A 158 3.56 -2.07 16.16
C SER A 158 3.33 -2.17 14.65
N SER A 159 3.57 -1.08 13.92
CA SER A 159 3.61 -1.07 12.45
C SER A 159 5.02 -1.30 11.89
N GLU A 160 6.04 -1.42 12.75
CA GLU A 160 7.43 -1.66 12.37
C GLU A 160 7.65 -3.14 12.00
N ILE A 161 6.93 -3.61 10.98
CA ILE A 161 6.97 -4.98 10.48
C ILE A 161 7.14 -4.98 8.95
N SER A 162 7.80 -6.00 8.42
CA SER A 162 8.00 -6.16 6.99
C SER A 162 6.73 -6.64 6.27
N ASP A 163 6.78 -6.62 4.94
CA ASP A 163 5.70 -7.10 4.09
C ASP A 163 5.79 -8.63 3.92
N SER A 164 4.64 -9.28 3.70
CA SER A 164 4.64 -10.68 3.22
C SER A 164 4.66 -10.78 1.70
N ASP A 165 4.30 -9.68 1.03
CA ASP A 165 4.35 -9.52 -0.41
C ASP A 165 5.78 -9.20 -0.87
N PRO A 166 6.44 -10.05 -1.68
CA PRO A 166 7.79 -9.79 -2.17
C PRO A 166 7.84 -8.74 -3.30
N PHE A 167 6.70 -8.19 -3.73
CA PHE A 167 6.52 -7.27 -4.85
C PHE A 167 6.75 -7.83 -6.25
N TYR A 168 7.32 -9.03 -6.36
CA TYR A 168 7.65 -9.68 -7.63
C TYR A 168 6.82 -10.96 -7.84
N GLU A 169 6.54 -11.27 -9.10
CA GLU A 169 5.97 -12.56 -9.50
C GLU A 169 7.02 -13.68 -9.40
N ASN A 170 6.56 -14.93 -9.35
CA ASN A 170 7.43 -16.12 -9.27
C ASN A 170 8.40 -16.08 -8.09
N SER A 171 7.91 -15.58 -6.95
CA SER A 171 8.64 -15.52 -5.68
C SER A 171 7.84 -16.23 -4.60
N TYR A 172 8.41 -16.30 -3.40
CA TYR A 172 7.79 -16.90 -2.22
C TYR A 172 7.18 -15.82 -1.33
N VAL A 173 6.11 -16.17 -0.62
CA VAL A 173 5.59 -15.34 0.46
C VAL A 173 6.72 -15.09 1.46
N MET A 174 7.00 -13.82 1.75
CA MET A 174 8.01 -13.45 2.73
C MET A 174 7.46 -13.65 4.13
N LYS A 175 8.30 -14.18 5.02
CA LYS A 175 7.99 -14.18 6.44
C LYS A 175 7.94 -12.72 6.91
N VAL A 176 6.88 -12.37 7.63
CA VAL A 176 6.78 -11.05 8.27
C VAL A 176 7.74 -11.03 9.45
N GLU A 177 8.59 -10.01 9.51
CA GLU A 177 9.62 -9.84 10.53
C GLU A 177 9.56 -8.42 11.11
N PRO A 178 10.04 -8.20 12.35
CA PRO A 178 10.31 -6.85 12.84
C PRO A 178 11.23 -6.11 11.86
N TYR A 179 10.85 -4.90 11.46
CA TYR A 179 11.59 -4.13 10.46
C TYR A 179 12.36 -2.99 11.14
N GLU A 180 13.70 -3.00 11.02
CA GLU A 180 14.61 -1.99 11.59
C GLU A 180 14.45 -1.77 13.11
N THR A 181 13.90 -2.74 13.83
CA THR A 181 13.60 -2.65 15.26
C THR A 181 13.78 -4.01 15.93
N ASN A 182 14.03 -4.00 17.23
CA ASN A 182 14.02 -5.19 18.09
C ASN A 182 12.93 -5.09 19.18
N SER A 183 11.93 -4.24 18.95
CA SER A 183 10.87 -4.03 19.94
C SER A 183 10.02 -5.30 20.11
N ILE A 184 9.66 -5.61 21.36
CA ILE A 184 8.80 -6.77 21.66
C ILE A 184 7.42 -6.66 21.00
N SER A 185 6.91 -5.44 20.84
CA SER A 185 5.65 -5.17 20.13
C SER A 185 5.74 -5.54 18.66
N ALA A 186 6.83 -5.20 17.96
CA ALA A 186 7.03 -5.59 16.57
C ALA A 186 7.21 -7.11 16.41
N ILE A 187 7.97 -7.76 17.30
CA ILE A 187 8.11 -9.23 17.32
C ILE A 187 6.75 -9.91 17.48
N ASN A 188 5.99 -9.53 18.50
CA ASN A 188 4.67 -10.10 18.76
C ASN A 188 3.69 -9.84 17.62
N THR A 189 3.75 -8.65 17.00
CA THR A 189 2.89 -8.29 15.86
C THR A 189 3.25 -9.15 14.64
N ALA A 190 4.52 -9.24 14.29
CA ALA A 190 5.00 -10.04 13.16
C ALA A 190 4.66 -11.53 13.33
N GLU A 191 4.85 -12.09 14.52
CA GLU A 191 4.45 -13.46 14.84
C GLU A 191 2.95 -13.68 14.67
N ALA A 192 2.12 -12.77 15.20
CA ALA A 192 0.68 -12.87 15.05
C ALA A 192 0.21 -12.76 13.60
N VAL A 193 0.84 -11.89 12.79
CA VAL A 193 0.56 -11.80 11.34
C VAL A 193 0.92 -13.10 10.62
N ASN A 194 2.10 -13.68 10.88
CA ASN A 194 2.48 -14.95 10.25
C ASN A 194 1.50 -16.09 10.60
N ILE A 195 1.10 -16.18 11.88
CA ILE A 195 0.11 -17.18 12.32
C ILE A 195 -1.26 -16.90 11.66
N TYR A 196 -1.68 -15.63 11.59
CA TYR A 196 -2.91 -15.23 10.90
C TYR A 196 -2.90 -15.67 9.43
N LEU A 197 -1.80 -15.40 8.72
CA LEU A 197 -1.64 -15.71 7.31
C LEU A 197 -1.62 -17.23 7.06
N LYS A 198 -0.87 -18.01 7.85
CA LYS A 198 -0.86 -19.48 7.71
C LYS A 198 -2.23 -20.09 8.02
N LYS A 199 -2.91 -19.62 9.07
CA LYS A 199 -4.28 -20.09 9.37
C LYS A 199 -5.28 -19.71 8.29
N SER A 200 -5.16 -18.51 7.74
CA SER A 200 -5.98 -18.07 6.61
C SER A 200 -5.76 -18.99 5.42
N TYR A 201 -4.52 -19.26 5.05
CA TYR A 201 -4.18 -20.23 3.99
C TYR A 201 -4.83 -21.60 4.21
N ASP A 202 -4.65 -22.19 5.40
CA ASP A 202 -5.16 -23.52 5.71
C ASP A 202 -6.70 -23.62 5.60
N ILE A 203 -7.41 -22.54 6.00
CA ILE A 203 -8.87 -22.45 5.93
C ILE A 203 -9.33 -22.21 4.48
N LEU A 204 -8.72 -21.24 3.80
CA LEU A 204 -9.12 -20.82 2.46
C LEU A 204 -8.86 -21.93 1.43
N ASN A 205 -7.77 -22.69 1.56
CA ASN A 205 -7.45 -23.80 0.67
C ASN A 205 -8.50 -24.93 0.72
N LYS A 206 -9.21 -25.06 1.85
CA LYS A 206 -10.29 -26.03 2.06
C LYS A 206 -11.69 -25.45 1.83
N SER A 207 -11.80 -24.18 1.44
CA SER A 207 -13.09 -23.50 1.31
C SER A 207 -13.87 -23.99 0.10
N ASN A 208 -15.20 -24.08 0.22
CA ASN A 208 -16.08 -24.44 -0.90
C ASN A 208 -15.92 -23.50 -2.11
N VAL A 209 -15.65 -22.20 -1.84
CA VAL A 209 -15.41 -21.19 -2.89
C VAL A 209 -14.20 -21.58 -3.73
N ASN A 210 -13.04 -21.84 -3.10
CA ASN A 210 -11.84 -22.23 -3.85
C ASN A 210 -11.97 -23.60 -4.52
N GLN A 211 -12.69 -24.55 -3.92
CA GLN A 211 -12.97 -25.84 -4.55
C GLN A 211 -13.81 -25.67 -5.84
N GLU A 212 -14.82 -24.79 -5.83
CA GLU A 212 -15.63 -24.51 -7.02
C GLU A 212 -14.84 -23.68 -8.06
N ARG A 213 -13.96 -22.78 -7.64
CA ARG A 213 -13.05 -22.07 -8.55
C ARG A 213 -12.16 -23.04 -9.33
N ILE A 214 -11.49 -23.95 -8.63
CA ILE A 214 -10.60 -24.96 -9.23
C ILE A 214 -11.38 -25.85 -10.21
N LYS A 215 -12.58 -26.31 -9.83
CA LYS A 215 -13.46 -27.10 -10.70
C LYS A 215 -13.87 -26.37 -11.99
N ASN A 216 -13.95 -25.05 -11.94
CA ASN A 216 -14.24 -24.20 -13.08
C ASN A 216 -12.98 -23.68 -13.79
N ASN A 217 -11.81 -24.31 -13.57
CA ASN A 217 -10.51 -23.92 -14.13
C ASN A 217 -10.10 -22.47 -13.81
N LYS A 218 -10.47 -21.97 -12.64
CA LYS A 218 -10.01 -20.69 -12.09
C LYS A 218 -9.01 -20.91 -10.97
N GLU A 219 -8.06 -20.00 -10.86
CA GLU A 219 -7.07 -20.02 -9.77
C GLU A 219 -7.70 -19.70 -8.42
N ALA A 220 -7.18 -20.32 -7.37
CA ALA A 220 -7.67 -20.14 -6.01
C ALA A 220 -7.31 -18.75 -5.45
N ALA A 221 -8.18 -18.17 -4.65
CA ALA A 221 -7.86 -17.03 -3.78
C ALA A 221 -7.61 -17.59 -2.37
N ASN A 222 -6.44 -18.19 -2.17
CA ASN A 222 -6.12 -18.95 -0.96
C ASN A 222 -5.11 -18.25 -0.04
N PHE A 223 -4.68 -17.02 -0.35
CA PHE A 223 -3.78 -16.25 0.49
C PHE A 223 -4.10 -14.75 0.48
N LEU A 224 -3.70 -14.05 1.55
CA LEU A 224 -3.69 -12.59 1.63
C LEU A 224 -2.25 -12.09 1.71
N LEU A 225 -1.74 -11.52 0.62
CA LEU A 225 -0.45 -10.84 0.65
C LEU A 225 -0.61 -9.48 1.36
N THR A 226 0.25 -9.17 2.32
CA THR A 226 0.20 -7.96 3.14
C THR A 226 1.33 -7.00 2.78
N LYS A 227 1.01 -5.70 2.75
CA LYS A 227 1.95 -4.61 2.44
C LYS A 227 1.77 -3.39 3.33
N TRP A 228 2.85 -2.65 3.47
CA TRP A 228 2.89 -1.26 3.90
C TRP A 228 2.20 -1.02 5.24
N ALA A 229 2.59 -1.79 6.26
CA ALA A 229 2.08 -1.56 7.61
C ALA A 229 2.21 -0.09 8.01
N GLY A 230 1.12 0.48 8.49
CA GLY A 230 1.05 1.87 8.93
C GLY A 230 0.29 1.99 10.25
N LYS A 231 0.68 2.96 11.06
CA LYS A 231 0.03 3.30 12.33
C LYS A 231 -0.26 4.79 12.35
N LYS A 232 -1.35 5.17 12.99
CA LYS A 232 -1.71 6.58 13.13
C LYS A 232 -0.53 7.37 13.72
N SER A 233 -0.14 8.45 13.05
CA SER A 233 0.83 9.41 13.58
C SER A 233 0.11 10.67 14.03
N ASN A 234 0.68 11.33 15.05
CA ASN A 234 0.14 12.60 15.54
C ASN A 234 0.59 13.73 14.60
N LEU A 235 -0.28 14.06 13.63
CA LEU A 235 0.01 15.05 12.60
C LEU A 235 -0.75 16.34 12.86
N ALA A 236 -0.04 17.46 12.80
CA ALA A 236 -0.66 18.77 12.69
C ALA A 236 -1.47 18.85 11.39
N SER A 237 -2.65 19.46 11.45
CA SER A 237 -3.44 19.78 10.27
C SER A 237 -2.65 20.67 9.31
N PHE A 238 -3.07 20.69 8.03
CA PHE A 238 -2.43 21.53 7.03
C PHE A 238 -2.49 23.02 7.44
N GLU A 239 -3.61 23.44 8.04
CA GLU A 239 -3.81 24.81 8.51
C GLU A 239 -2.88 25.16 9.67
N GLU A 240 -2.76 24.30 10.69
CA GLU A 240 -1.84 24.53 11.81
C GLU A 240 -0.38 24.62 11.35
N LYS A 241 0.00 23.79 10.36
CA LYS A 241 1.37 23.71 9.88
C LYS A 241 1.77 24.83 8.92
N ASN A 242 0.84 25.22 8.03
CA ASN A 242 1.14 26.15 6.94
C ASN A 242 0.43 27.51 7.08
N GLY A 243 -0.46 27.69 8.05
CA GLY A 243 -1.23 28.92 8.25
C GLY A 243 -2.23 29.20 7.11
N MET A 244 -2.64 28.17 6.38
CA MET A 244 -3.50 28.28 5.20
C MET A 244 -4.61 27.23 5.22
N SER A 245 -5.80 27.60 4.80
CA SER A 245 -6.82 26.62 4.41
C SER A 245 -6.51 26.05 3.02
N ALA A 246 -6.79 24.77 2.82
CA ALA A 246 -6.50 24.06 1.58
C ALA A 246 -7.71 23.32 1.04
N CYS A 247 -7.69 23.10 -0.26
CA CYS A 247 -8.59 22.22 -0.98
C CYS A 247 -7.75 21.45 -2.01
N ILE A 248 -8.04 20.16 -2.18
CA ILE A 248 -7.38 19.29 -3.15
C ILE A 248 -8.39 18.98 -4.25
N VAL A 249 -7.96 19.12 -5.50
CA VAL A 249 -8.66 18.61 -6.68
C VAL A 249 -7.81 17.47 -7.22
N ALA A 250 -8.26 16.24 -7.01
CA ALA A 250 -7.56 15.00 -7.36
C ALA A 250 -8.54 14.00 -7.98
#